data_AF-A0A2S9FS60-F1
#
_entry.id   AF-A0A2S9FS60-F1
#
_cell.length_a   1.000
_cell.length_b   1.000
_cell.length_c   1.000
_cell.angle_alpha   90.00
_cell.angle_beta   90.00
_cell.angle_gamma   90.00
#
_symmetry.space_group_name_H-M   'P 1'
#
loop_
_entity.id
_entity.type
_entity.pdbx_description
1 polymer ?
#
loop_
_entity_poly.entity_id
_entity_poly.type
_entity_poly.pdbx_seq_one_letter_code
_entity_poly.pdbx_strand_id
1 'polypeptide(L)'
;TYAHVPAGSTVDLAETITGIFERFAPGFRDMVVGVRSVPAAELSAHNANLVGGDIGVGGNNMVSALTGPTVRWNPWSTPVPRAYLCSSATPPG
;
A
#
# COMPACT_ATOMS: atom_id res chain seq x y z
N THR A 1 6.85 5.41 -9.04
CA THR A 1 5.67 4.79 -9.68
C THR A 1 5.16 3.68 -8.79
N TYR A 2 3.83 3.51 -8.68
CA TYR A 2 3.20 2.40 -7.97
C TYR A 2 2.20 1.72 -8.92
N ALA A 3 1.96 0.42 -8.73
CA ALA A 3 1.02 -0.35 -9.50
C ALA A 3 0.22 -1.28 -8.58
N HIS A 4 -1.07 -1.46 -8.91
CA HIS A 4 -1.91 -2.42 -8.21
C HIS A 4 -1.59 -3.83 -8.69
N VAL A 5 -1.34 -4.71 -7.72
CA VAL A 5 -1.11 -6.14 -7.90
C VAL A 5 -1.93 -6.91 -6.89
N PRO A 6 -2.18 -8.21 -7.10
CA PRO A 6 -2.75 -9.07 -6.07
C PRO A 6 -1.94 -9.01 -4.77
N ALA A 7 -2.63 -9.17 -3.64
CA ALA A 7 -2.00 -9.19 -2.32
C ALA A 7 -0.91 -10.26 -2.25
N GLY A 8 0.26 -9.89 -1.72
CA GLY A 8 1.41 -10.79 -1.60
C GLY A 8 2.09 -11.15 -2.93
N SER A 9 1.79 -10.43 -4.02
CA SER A 9 2.45 -10.66 -5.32
C SER A 9 3.97 -10.54 -5.21
N THR A 10 4.68 -11.54 -5.75
CA THR A 10 6.14 -11.58 -5.89
C THR A 10 6.60 -11.05 -7.25
N VAL A 11 5.68 -10.59 -8.10
CA VAL A 11 5.99 -10.16 -9.46
C VAL A 11 6.69 -8.81 -9.44
N ASP A 12 7.87 -8.73 -10.06
CA ASP A 12 8.53 -7.47 -10.36
C ASP A 12 7.91 -6.82 -11.61
N LEU A 13 7.35 -5.62 -11.45
CA LEU A 13 6.71 -4.86 -12.52
C LEU A 13 7.62 -3.82 -13.19
N ALA A 14 8.91 -3.76 -12.85
CA ALA A 14 9.85 -2.77 -13.38
C ALA A 14 9.83 -2.71 -14.92
N GLU A 15 10.02 -3.84 -15.59
CA GLU A 15 10.06 -3.89 -17.05
C GLU A 15 8.70 -3.65 -17.69
N THR A 16 7.62 -4.12 -17.08
CA THR A 16 6.26 -3.86 -17.56
C THR A 16 5.98 -2.36 -17.56
N ILE A 17 6.27 -1.68 -16.47
CA ILE A 17 6.06 -0.23 -16.31
C ILE A 17 7.00 0.54 -17.25
N THR A 18 8.26 0.15 -17.32
CA THR A 18 9.25 0.77 -18.22
C THR A 18 8.83 0.64 -19.69
N GLY A 19 8.29 -0.52 -20.08
CA GLY A 19 7.75 -0.72 -21.42
C GLY A 19 6.53 0.16 -21.75
N ILE A 20 5.68 0.45 -20.75
CA ILE A 20 4.58 1.41 -20.92
C ILE A 20 5.13 2.81 -21.17
N PHE A 21 6.11 3.25 -20.38
CA PHE A 21 6.74 4.56 -20.60
C PHE A 21 7.40 4.64 -21.96
N GLU A 22 8.18 3.63 -22.35
CA GLU A 22 8.85 3.61 -23.66
C GLU A 22 7.85 3.73 -24.82
N ARG A 23 6.68 3.09 -24.70
CA ARG A 23 5.62 3.18 -25.72
C ARG A 23 5.08 4.60 -25.90
N PHE A 24 4.99 5.39 -24.82
CA PHE A 24 4.40 6.73 -24.85
C PHE A 24 5.46 7.85 -24.88
N ALA A 25 6.70 7.54 -24.53
CA ALA A 25 7.84 8.43 -24.50
C ALA A 25 9.10 7.65 -24.95
N PRO A 26 9.30 7.47 -26.27
CA PRO A 26 10.47 6.79 -26.81
C PRO A 26 11.77 7.45 -26.34
N GLY A 27 12.76 6.65 -25.97
CA GLY A 27 14.01 7.09 -25.35
C GLY A 27 13.92 7.27 -23.83
N PHE A 28 12.79 6.96 -23.20
CA PHE A 28 12.65 7.02 -21.74
C PHE A 28 13.72 6.16 -21.05
N ARG A 29 13.92 4.93 -21.52
CA ARG A 29 14.92 4.00 -20.97
C ARG A 29 16.33 4.58 -20.94
N ASP A 30 16.70 5.33 -21.98
CA ASP A 30 18.05 5.89 -22.10
C ASP A 30 18.35 6.99 -21.07
N MET A 31 17.30 7.56 -20.46
CA MET A 31 17.42 8.57 -19.40
C MET A 31 17.41 7.97 -17.99
N VAL A 32 17.07 6.68 -17.84
CA VAL A 32 16.96 6.03 -16.53
C VAL A 32 18.34 5.63 -16.01
N VAL A 33 18.80 6.29 -14.95
CA VAL A 33 20.11 6.01 -14.33
C VAL A 33 20.07 4.88 -13.28
N GLY A 34 18.88 4.41 -12.91
CA GLY A 34 18.71 3.34 -11.93
C GLY A 34 17.25 2.96 -11.74
N VAL A 35 17.02 1.68 -11.46
CA VAL A 35 15.69 1.11 -11.22
C VAL A 35 15.71 0.32 -9.92
N ARG A 36 14.71 0.56 -9.06
CA ARG A 36 14.44 -0.27 -7.91
C ARG A 36 12.94 -0.56 -7.86
N SER A 37 12.61 -1.84 -7.87
CA SER A 37 11.26 -2.34 -7.70
C SER A 37 11.19 -3.13 -6.40
N VAL A 38 10.07 -3.02 -5.69
CA VAL A 38 9.80 -3.75 -4.45
C VAL A 38 8.47 -4.45 -4.64
N PRO A 39 8.46 -5.79 -4.83
CA PRO A 39 7.23 -6.54 -4.95
C PRO A 39 6.34 -6.42 -3.70
N ALA A 40 5.03 -6.62 -3.87
CA ALA A 40 4.07 -6.52 -2.77
C ALA A 40 4.40 -7.48 -1.61
N ALA A 41 4.93 -8.67 -1.91
CA ALA A 41 5.39 -9.64 -0.91
C ALA A 41 6.51 -9.11 0.00
N GLU A 42 7.30 -8.16 -0.47
CA GLU A 42 8.51 -7.65 0.22
C GLU A 42 8.30 -6.28 0.86
N LEU A 43 7.17 -5.60 0.59
CA LEU A 43 6.91 -4.25 1.10
C LEU A 43 6.92 -4.17 2.64
N SER A 44 6.56 -5.25 3.34
CA SER A 44 6.62 -5.31 4.79
C SER A 44 8.04 -5.23 5.37
N ALA A 45 9.04 -5.69 4.62
CA ALA A 45 10.46 -5.55 5.00
C ALA A 45 10.93 -4.10 4.90
N HIS A 46 10.31 -3.29 4.03
CA HIS A 46 10.55 -1.86 3.93
C HIS A 46 9.77 -1.06 4.97
N ASN A 47 8.49 -1.40 5.17
CA ASN A 47 7.62 -0.80 6.17
C ASN A 47 6.67 -1.87 6.72
N ALA A 48 6.81 -2.18 8.00
CA ALA A 48 6.06 -3.24 8.67
C ALA A 48 4.53 -3.11 8.57
N ASN A 49 4.01 -1.91 8.30
CA ASN A 49 2.58 -1.67 8.10
C ASN A 49 2.05 -2.19 6.74
N LEU A 50 2.94 -2.41 5.75
CA LEU A 50 2.56 -2.77 4.37
C LEU A 50 2.53 -4.29 4.15
N VAL A 51 1.88 -5.01 5.06
CA VAL A 51 1.79 -6.48 5.00
C VAL A 51 1.11 -6.92 3.71
N GLY A 52 1.77 -7.81 2.96
CA GLY A 52 1.28 -8.28 1.66
C GLY A 52 1.13 -7.16 0.60
N GLY A 53 1.75 -6.00 0.83
CA GLY A 53 1.65 -4.81 -0.02
C GLY A 53 0.38 -3.99 0.19
N ASP A 54 -0.35 -4.19 1.29
CA ASP A 54 -1.53 -3.42 1.63
C ASP A 54 -1.16 -1.99 2.05
N ILE A 55 -1.33 -1.03 1.14
CA ILE A 55 -1.13 0.39 1.40
C ILE A 55 -2.26 1.02 2.24
N GLY A 56 -3.41 0.35 2.34
CA GLY A 56 -4.53 0.77 3.18
C GLY A 56 -4.38 0.40 4.65
N VAL A 57 -3.41 -0.48 4.98
CA VAL A 57 -3.07 -0.88 6.37
C VAL A 57 -4.30 -1.34 7.15
N GLY A 58 -5.09 -2.26 6.59
CA GLY A 58 -6.34 -2.71 7.24
C GLY A 58 -7.23 -3.62 6.42
N GLY A 59 -6.77 -4.02 5.23
CA GLY A 59 -7.58 -4.68 4.22
C GLY A 59 -8.56 -3.69 3.61
N ASN A 60 -8.49 -3.51 2.28
CA ASN A 60 -9.39 -2.61 1.55
C ASN A 60 -10.81 -3.21 1.42
N ASN A 61 -11.45 -3.46 2.57
CA ASN A 61 -12.78 -4.02 2.69
C ASN A 61 -13.69 -3.06 3.47
N MET A 62 -14.96 -3.03 3.09
CA MET A 62 -15.92 -2.06 3.60
C MET A 62 -16.17 -2.19 5.11
N VAL A 63 -16.03 -3.39 5.66
CA VAL A 63 -16.22 -3.64 7.09
C VAL A 63 -15.09 -3.00 7.90
N SER A 64 -13.83 -3.25 7.54
CA SER A 64 -12.67 -2.61 8.20
C SER A 64 -12.71 -1.09 8.04
N ALA A 65 -13.11 -0.58 6.88
CA ALA A 65 -13.23 0.87 6.65
C ALA A 65 -14.22 1.53 7.61
N LEU A 66 -15.34 0.87 7.94
CA LEU A 66 -16.36 1.42 8.83
C LEU A 66 -16.08 1.16 10.32
N THR A 67 -15.50 0.01 10.63
CA THR A 67 -15.39 -0.48 12.01
C THR A 67 -14.00 -0.35 12.61
N GLY A 68 -12.98 -0.12 11.78
CA GLY A 68 -11.58 -0.03 12.19
C GLY A 68 -11.04 -1.38 12.67
N PRO A 69 -9.95 -1.38 13.47
CA PRO A 69 -9.34 -2.61 13.96
C PRO A 69 -10.16 -3.32 15.04
N THR A 70 -11.14 -2.63 15.66
CA THR A 70 -11.99 -3.20 16.71
C THR A 70 -13.34 -2.49 16.71
N VAL A 71 -14.43 -3.26 16.61
CA VAL A 71 -15.79 -2.72 16.67
C VAL A 71 -16.04 -2.04 18.02
N ARG A 72 -16.23 -0.72 18.00
CA ARG A 72 -16.55 0.11 19.16
C ARG A 72 -17.58 1.17 18.80
N TRP A 73 -18.30 1.65 19.81
CA TRP A 73 -19.22 2.79 19.63
C TRP A 73 -18.50 4.05 19.16
N ASN A 74 -17.32 4.32 19.73
CA ASN A 74 -16.38 5.30 19.22
C ASN A 74 -15.22 4.57 18.53
N PRO A 75 -15.19 4.50 17.18
CA PRO A 75 -14.20 3.71 16.44
C PRO A 75 -12.77 4.24 16.56
N TRP A 76 -12.58 5.51 16.95
CA TRP A 76 -11.27 6.10 17.18
C TRP A 76 -10.75 5.87 18.61
N SER A 77 -11.58 5.36 19.53
CA SER A 77 -11.15 5.13 20.91
C SER A 77 -10.34 3.84 21.07
N THR A 78 -9.41 3.84 22.02
CA THR A 78 -8.65 2.64 22.42
C THR A 78 -9.03 2.20 23.85
N PRO A 79 -8.65 0.98 24.29
CA PRO A 79 -8.78 0.59 25.71
C PRO A 79 -7.98 1.47 26.67
N VAL A 80 -6.97 2.19 26.16
CA VAL A 80 -6.09 3.06 26.96
C VAL A 80 -6.77 4.43 27.11
N PRO A 81 -7.04 4.90 28.34
CA PRO A 81 -7.67 6.19 28.55
C PRO A 81 -6.89 7.32 27.87
N ARG A 82 -7.61 8.19 27.13
CA ARG A 82 -7.08 9.38 26.45
C ARG A 82 -6.10 9.09 25.29
N ALA A 83 -6.05 7.84 24.81
CA ALA A 83 -5.37 7.47 23.58
C ALA A 83 -6.39 7.14 22.47
N TYR A 84 -6.17 7.73 21.30
CA TYR A 84 -7.08 7.63 20.15
C TYR A 84 -6.32 7.20 18.90
N LEU A 85 -7.00 6.46 18.02
CA LEU A 85 -6.52 6.13 16.69
C LEU A 85 -6.64 7.37 15.79
N CYS A 86 -5.60 7.61 14.98
CA CYS A 86 -5.57 8.68 13.98
C CYS A 86 -4.90 8.17 12.69
N SER A 87 -4.94 8.99 11.62
CA SER A 87 -4.45 8.70 10.25
C SER A 87 -5.52 8.11 9.32
N SER A 88 -5.17 7.95 8.04
CA SER A 88 -5.99 7.38 6.98
C SER A 88 -6.26 5.87 7.12
N ALA A 89 -5.66 5.22 8.13
CA ALA A 89 -5.93 3.82 8.46
C ALA A 89 -7.09 3.68 9.47
N THR A 90 -7.73 4.79 9.86
CA THR A 90 -8.82 4.81 10.84
C THR A 90 -10.14 5.15 10.17
N PRO A 91 -11.29 4.62 10.65
CA PRO A 91 -12.57 4.89 10.00
C PRO A 91 -12.84 6.38 9.77
N PRO A 92 -13.41 6.76 8.62
CA PRO A 92 -13.82 5.90 7.50
C PRO A 92 -12.69 5.50 6.51
N GLY A 93 -11.46 5.96 6.76
CA GLY A 93 -10.34 5.96 5.82
C GLY A 93 -9.77 7.36 5.62
#